data_AF-A0A941U3F1-F1
#
_entry.id   AF-A0A941U3F1-F1
#
_cell.length_a   1.000
_cell.length_b   1.000
_cell.length_c   1.000
_cell.angle_alpha   90.00
_cell.angle_beta   90.00
_cell.angle_gamma   90.00
#
_symmetry.space_group_name_H-M   'P 1'
#
loop_
_entity.id
_entity.type
_entity.pdbx_description
1 polymer ?
#
loop_
_entity_poly.entity_id
_entity_poly.type
_entity_poly.pdbx_seq_one_letter_code
_entity_poly.pdbx_strand_id
1 'polypeptide(L)'
;MLPHLAAAVPVAMYLYGGGYANRWWSQRKAELADAVSDWLAETGRASEAMPVLATGIQADESLLDGDQALLRWLRRAALLRMRDPLSVEKLAADLPQAVVGADDALHLILSRFAMSPRAAFEKGSFRLGAHLNANYYSAQDADRLAERIAELAQEISTHRAAAVTVVPILAYEGGEIRESERIVHLSARFAEKGIGLGQCIDLSRGDRLEDLASVHALVSCSYHVAMTACVAGIPTVLAAENAYYSQKVLGLHQWFGRDLLRVMTPAEDPAATGLASFLTAGEAYDRGERNWRLTVRSETDMAAARDTILALTLRSLTHEVASLAAVSVSARAEASRLRSLCGTFLNSRPHIAQPRTESAEGVLRNELSKAYRRPWRPLKYALSYSLLIWLSKLTPPLPRRMTDRFSRSAAKRSPHRFDV
;
A
#
# COMPACT_ATOMS: atom_id res chain seq x y z
N MET A 1 -19.88 12.93 -37.48
CA MET A 1 -20.45 12.87 -36.12
C MET A 1 -19.88 11.66 -35.35
N LEU A 2 -18.58 11.64 -35.05
CA LEU A 2 -17.92 10.57 -34.29
C LEU A 2 -16.99 11.04 -33.12
N PRO A 3 -17.24 12.14 -32.37
CA PRO A 3 -16.50 12.39 -31.11
C PRO A 3 -17.02 11.60 -29.90
N HIS A 4 -18.27 11.12 -29.93
CA HIS A 4 -18.96 10.61 -28.73
C HIS A 4 -18.72 9.13 -28.40
N LEU A 5 -17.92 8.42 -29.20
CA LEU A 5 -17.65 6.98 -29.00
C LEU A 5 -16.25 6.66 -28.45
N ALA A 6 -15.47 7.67 -28.05
CA ALA A 6 -14.44 7.48 -27.01
C ALA A 6 -15.10 7.29 -25.63
N ALA A 7 -16.22 6.56 -25.61
CA ALA A 7 -17.08 6.31 -24.48
C ALA A 7 -16.27 5.61 -23.38
N ALA A 8 -16.09 6.38 -22.30
CA ALA A 8 -15.78 6.01 -20.93
C ALA A 8 -15.02 4.70 -20.72
N VAL A 9 -13.70 4.82 -20.74
CA VAL A 9 -12.96 4.09 -19.71
C VAL A 9 -13.37 4.76 -18.38
N PRO A 10 -14.03 4.06 -17.46
CA PRO A 10 -14.39 4.64 -16.18
C PRO A 10 -13.12 5.11 -15.49
N VAL A 11 -13.04 6.42 -15.25
CA VAL A 11 -11.95 7.05 -14.52
C VAL A 11 -12.30 7.03 -13.04
N ALA A 12 -11.31 6.80 -12.19
CA ALA A 12 -11.45 6.91 -10.74
C ALA A 12 -10.35 7.82 -10.20
N MET A 13 -10.69 8.62 -9.20
CA MET A 13 -9.71 9.39 -8.42
C MET A 13 -9.07 8.45 -7.40
N TYR A 14 -7.75 8.35 -7.43
CA TYR A 14 -7.00 7.59 -6.42
C TYR A 14 -6.17 8.54 -5.55
N LEU A 15 -6.62 8.68 -4.30
CA LEU A 15 -5.90 9.38 -3.24
C LEU A 15 -4.96 8.39 -2.57
N TYR A 16 -3.70 8.41 -3.02
CA TYR A 16 -2.66 7.51 -2.53
C TYR A 16 -2.31 7.78 -1.05
N GLY A 17 -1.77 6.78 -0.38
CA GLY A 17 -1.44 6.79 1.04
C GLY A 17 -0.44 7.86 1.46
N GLY A 18 -0.59 8.30 2.70
CA GLY A 18 0.26 9.34 3.27
C GLY A 18 -0.34 9.97 4.52
N GLY A 19 0.50 10.65 5.28
CA GLY A 19 0.09 11.41 6.46
C GLY A 19 -0.18 12.87 6.16
N TYR A 20 -0.89 13.16 5.06
CA TYR A 20 -1.24 14.52 4.62
C TYR A 20 -2.66 14.94 5.02
N ALA A 21 -3.46 14.04 5.60
CA ALA A 21 -4.81 14.35 6.04
C ALA A 21 -4.79 15.02 7.42
N ASN A 22 -4.27 16.25 7.44
CA ASN A 22 -4.11 17.11 8.62
C ASN A 22 -4.13 18.58 8.18
N ARG A 23 -4.16 19.50 9.14
CA ARG A 23 -4.27 20.96 8.89
C ARG A 23 -3.19 21.56 7.99
N TRP A 24 -2.03 20.91 7.84
CA TRP A 24 -0.91 21.48 7.08
C TRP A 24 -0.98 21.15 5.59
N TRP A 25 -1.50 19.97 5.24
CA TRP A 25 -1.42 19.44 3.87
C TRP A 25 -2.78 19.14 3.25
N SER A 26 -3.86 19.10 4.05
CA SER A 26 -5.20 18.71 3.57
C SER A 26 -5.68 19.62 2.45
N GLN A 27 -5.54 20.94 2.61
CA GLN A 27 -5.99 21.93 1.63
C GLN A 27 -5.31 21.72 0.28
N ARG A 28 -3.96 21.70 0.25
CA ARG A 28 -3.20 21.51 -0.99
C ARG A 28 -3.54 20.20 -1.70
N LYS A 29 -3.86 19.15 -0.93
CA LYS A 29 -4.27 17.85 -1.48
C LYS A 29 -5.68 17.89 -2.06
N ALA A 30 -6.59 18.62 -1.42
CA ALA A 30 -7.93 18.85 -1.93
C ALA A 30 -7.91 19.69 -3.21
N GLU A 31 -7.14 20.79 -3.24
CA GLU A 31 -6.97 21.64 -4.42
C GLU A 31 -6.42 20.85 -5.62
N LEU A 32 -5.48 19.93 -5.38
CA LEU A 32 -4.98 19.05 -6.44
C LEU A 32 -6.07 18.08 -6.93
N ALA A 33 -6.88 17.51 -6.03
CA ALA A 33 -7.97 16.63 -6.40
C ALA A 33 -9.07 17.38 -7.17
N ASP A 34 -9.39 18.61 -6.76
CA ASP A 34 -10.32 19.52 -7.44
C ASP A 34 -9.79 19.85 -8.85
N ALA A 35 -8.54 20.29 -8.98
CA ALA A 35 -7.94 20.62 -10.27
C ALA A 35 -7.90 19.42 -11.25
N VAL A 36 -7.59 18.22 -10.75
CA VAL A 36 -7.62 16.99 -11.57
C VAL A 36 -9.06 16.64 -11.97
N SER A 37 -10.02 16.81 -11.06
CA SER A 37 -11.44 16.57 -11.34
C SER A 37 -11.97 17.53 -12.40
N ASP A 38 -11.67 18.83 -12.27
CA ASP A 38 -12.08 19.87 -13.22
C ASP A 38 -11.49 19.61 -14.61
N TRP A 39 -10.20 19.31 -14.68
CA TRP A 39 -9.54 18.95 -15.94
C TRP A 39 -10.17 17.71 -16.61
N LEU A 40 -10.54 16.69 -15.82
CA LEU A 40 -11.23 15.52 -16.35
C LEU A 40 -12.67 15.85 -16.80
N ALA A 41 -13.36 16.77 -16.12
CA ALA A 41 -14.69 17.22 -16.50
C ALA A 41 -14.65 18.01 -17.82
N GLU A 42 -13.70 18.93 -17.97
CA GLU A 42 -13.48 19.72 -19.21
C GLU A 42 -13.19 18.83 -20.42
N THR A 43 -12.49 17.72 -20.22
CA THR A 43 -12.19 16.74 -21.28
C THR A 43 -13.32 15.73 -21.51
N GLY A 44 -14.45 15.84 -20.81
CA GLY A 44 -15.58 14.93 -20.89
C GLY A 44 -15.28 13.51 -20.39
N ARG A 45 -14.24 13.36 -19.57
CA ARG A 45 -13.74 12.08 -19.04
C ARG A 45 -14.14 11.79 -17.60
N ALA A 46 -14.50 12.81 -16.84
CA ALA A 46 -15.12 12.66 -15.52
C ALA A 46 -16.57 13.11 -15.53
N SER A 47 -17.36 12.46 -14.69
CA SER A 47 -18.66 12.95 -14.24
C SER A 47 -18.57 13.29 -12.76
N GLU A 48 -19.56 14.02 -12.23
CA GLU A 48 -19.68 14.25 -10.78
C GLU A 48 -19.73 12.92 -9.98
N ALA A 49 -20.12 11.83 -10.63
CA ALA A 49 -20.15 10.47 -10.07
C ALA A 49 -18.80 9.72 -10.18
N MET A 50 -17.69 10.41 -10.50
CA MET A 50 -16.36 9.79 -10.54
C MET A 50 -16.05 9.12 -9.19
N PRO A 51 -15.77 7.80 -9.19
CA PRO A 51 -15.45 7.10 -7.95
C PRO A 51 -14.15 7.60 -7.34
N VAL A 52 -14.13 7.67 -6.01
CA VAL A 52 -12.94 8.02 -5.25
C VAL A 52 -12.47 6.79 -4.47
N LEU A 53 -11.18 6.51 -4.53
CA LEU A 53 -10.50 5.46 -3.79
C LEU A 53 -9.42 6.13 -2.96
N ALA A 54 -9.38 5.83 -1.67
CA ALA A 54 -8.36 6.34 -0.76
C ALA A 54 -7.83 5.17 0.07
N THR A 55 -6.52 4.92 -0.01
CA THR A 55 -5.86 3.85 0.75
C THR A 55 -4.62 4.36 1.46
N GLY A 56 -4.17 3.66 2.51
CA GLY A 56 -2.97 4.04 3.25
C GLY A 56 -3.01 5.43 3.89
N ILE A 57 -4.19 6.02 4.10
CA ILE A 57 -4.31 7.38 4.64
C ILE A 57 -4.04 7.37 6.14
N GLN A 58 -3.22 8.30 6.63
CA GLN A 58 -3.19 8.67 8.04
C GLN A 58 -3.78 10.06 8.18
N ALA A 59 -4.74 10.16 9.09
CA ALA A 59 -5.38 11.40 9.49
C ALA A 59 -5.28 11.62 10.99
N ASP A 60 -5.27 12.89 11.39
CA ASP A 60 -5.39 13.32 12.79
C ASP A 60 -6.60 14.26 12.95
N GLU A 61 -6.93 14.61 14.20
CA GLU A 61 -8.11 15.44 14.54
C GLU A 61 -8.06 16.83 13.90
N SER A 62 -6.87 17.33 13.56
CA SER A 62 -6.75 18.64 12.93
C SER A 62 -7.35 18.68 11.52
N LEU A 63 -7.64 17.52 10.92
CA LEU A 63 -8.44 17.44 9.69
C LEU A 63 -9.87 17.95 9.93
N LEU A 64 -10.43 17.73 11.12
CA LEU A 64 -11.78 18.18 11.51
C LEU A 64 -11.79 19.67 11.87
N ASP A 65 -10.67 20.20 12.36
CA ASP A 65 -10.55 21.61 12.72
C ASP A 65 -10.17 22.51 11.53
N GLY A 66 -9.57 21.92 10.49
CA GLY A 66 -9.07 22.63 9.31
C GLY A 66 -10.09 22.81 8.20
N ASP A 67 -9.61 23.31 7.04
CA ASP A 67 -10.40 23.36 5.81
C ASP A 67 -10.83 21.93 5.43
N GLN A 68 -12.13 21.68 5.57
CA GLN A 68 -12.83 20.42 5.33
C GLN A 68 -12.73 19.95 3.87
N ALA A 69 -11.98 20.65 3.02
CA ALA A 69 -11.84 20.38 1.60
C ALA A 69 -11.44 18.94 1.29
N LEU A 70 -10.44 18.39 1.98
CA LEU A 70 -10.05 17.00 1.77
C LEU A 70 -11.11 16.04 2.30
N LEU A 71 -11.78 16.39 3.40
CA LEU A 71 -12.84 15.57 3.98
C LEU A 71 -14.02 15.39 3.01
N ARG A 72 -14.33 16.39 2.17
CA ARG A 72 -15.34 16.24 1.10
C ARG A 72 -15.00 15.10 0.13
N TRP A 73 -13.73 14.98 -0.25
CA TRP A 73 -13.27 13.89 -1.11
C TRP A 73 -13.30 12.53 -0.39
N LEU A 74 -12.87 12.48 0.87
CA LEU A 74 -12.88 11.24 1.66
C LEU A 74 -14.31 10.74 1.94
N ARG A 75 -15.28 11.64 2.16
CA ARG A 75 -16.70 11.27 2.31
C ARG A 75 -17.28 10.60 1.06
N ARG A 76 -16.77 10.95 -0.13
CA ARG A 76 -17.17 10.36 -1.42
C ARG A 76 -16.41 9.06 -1.74
N ALA A 77 -15.44 8.67 -0.93
CA ALA A 77 -14.62 7.50 -1.19
C ALA A 77 -15.46 6.21 -1.11
N ALA A 78 -15.52 5.50 -2.23
CA ALA A 78 -16.13 4.17 -2.32
C ALA A 78 -15.28 3.10 -1.60
N LEU A 79 -13.98 3.40 -1.44
CA LEU A 79 -13.05 2.65 -0.62
C LEU A 79 -12.24 3.65 0.19
N LEU A 80 -12.31 3.56 1.50
CA LEU A 80 -11.53 4.39 2.41
C LEU A 80 -10.77 3.50 3.40
N ARG A 81 -9.48 3.30 3.14
CA ARG A 81 -8.57 2.56 4.01
C ARG A 81 -7.61 3.50 4.70
N MET A 82 -7.62 3.45 6.02
CA MET A 82 -6.68 4.19 6.85
C MET A 82 -5.61 3.24 7.39
N ARG A 83 -4.36 3.70 7.47
CA ARG A 83 -3.23 2.83 7.80
C ARG A 83 -3.07 2.51 9.29
N ASP A 84 -3.81 3.21 10.14
CA ASP A 84 -3.77 3.04 11.59
C ASP A 84 -5.19 3.12 12.20
N PRO A 85 -5.43 2.43 13.33
CA PRO A 85 -6.74 2.38 13.95
C PRO A 85 -7.17 3.73 14.53
N LEU A 86 -6.22 4.56 14.93
CA LEU A 86 -6.50 5.84 15.58
C LEU A 86 -7.10 6.84 14.59
N SER A 87 -6.68 6.83 13.32
CA SER A 87 -7.34 7.61 12.26
C SER A 87 -8.80 7.20 12.07
N VAL A 88 -9.11 5.90 12.11
CA VAL A 88 -10.48 5.40 11.96
C VAL A 88 -11.33 5.83 13.15
N GLU A 89 -10.81 5.66 14.36
CA GLU A 89 -11.49 6.05 15.60
C GLU A 89 -11.82 7.55 15.61
N LYS A 90 -10.83 8.41 15.35
CA LYS A 90 -10.98 9.87 15.39
C LYS A 90 -11.97 10.41 14.36
N LEU A 91 -12.13 9.71 13.23
CA LEU A 91 -12.97 10.15 12.13
C LEU A 91 -14.25 9.30 11.96
N ALA A 92 -14.57 8.42 12.91
CA ALA A 92 -15.68 7.48 12.78
C ALA A 92 -17.04 8.17 12.58
N ALA A 93 -17.25 9.33 13.20
CA ALA A 93 -18.49 10.10 13.05
C ALA A 93 -18.63 10.72 11.65
N ASP A 94 -17.53 11.18 11.07
CA ASP A 94 -17.50 11.88 9.77
C ASP A 94 -17.30 10.95 8.57
N LEU A 95 -16.65 9.81 8.80
CA LEU A 95 -16.23 8.83 7.81
C LEU A 95 -16.57 7.41 8.31
N PRO A 96 -17.86 7.06 8.49
CA PRO A 96 -18.26 5.76 9.02
C PRO A 96 -17.87 4.57 8.14
N GLN A 97 -17.56 4.82 6.86
CA GLN A 97 -17.05 3.83 5.91
C GLN A 97 -15.53 3.60 6.02
N ALA A 98 -14.81 4.41 6.79
CA ALA A 98 -13.38 4.25 7.00
C ALA A 98 -13.13 2.95 7.76
N VAL A 99 -12.18 2.16 7.26
CA VAL A 99 -11.74 0.95 7.92
C VAL A 99 -10.22 0.87 7.86
N VAL A 100 -9.64 0.11 8.77
CA VAL A 100 -8.19 -0.08 8.75
C VAL A 100 -7.77 -0.90 7.52
N GLY A 101 -6.66 -0.51 6.90
CA GLY A 101 -6.00 -1.23 5.82
C GLY A 101 -4.49 -1.00 5.83
N ALA A 102 -3.78 -1.65 4.92
CA ALA A 102 -2.34 -1.50 4.79
C ALA A 102 -1.93 -0.08 4.33
N ASP A 103 -0.69 0.29 4.63
CA ASP A 103 -0.01 1.37 3.92
C ASP A 103 0.31 0.90 2.48
N ASP A 104 0.16 1.80 1.50
CA ASP A 104 0.32 1.45 0.08
C ASP A 104 1.74 0.97 -0.25
N ALA A 105 2.75 1.44 0.49
CA ALA A 105 4.13 1.00 0.29
C ALA A 105 4.33 -0.46 0.73
N LEU A 106 3.47 -1.02 1.60
CA LEU A 106 3.61 -2.38 2.13
C LEU A 106 3.62 -3.42 0.99
N HIS A 107 2.72 -3.29 0.02
CA HIS A 107 2.65 -4.22 -1.12
C HIS A 107 3.92 -4.23 -1.96
N LEU A 108 4.45 -3.04 -2.24
CA LEU A 108 5.67 -2.87 -3.03
C LEU A 108 6.86 -3.49 -2.29
N ILE A 109 7.00 -3.21 -1.00
CA ILE A 109 8.07 -3.76 -0.17
C ILE A 109 7.95 -5.30 -0.10
N LEU A 110 6.76 -5.83 0.21
CA LEU A 110 6.54 -7.28 0.28
C LEU A 110 6.93 -7.99 -1.02
N SER A 111 6.58 -7.41 -2.18
CA SER A 111 6.92 -7.99 -3.48
C SER A 111 8.43 -8.11 -3.72
N ARG A 112 9.22 -7.22 -3.13
CA ARG A 112 10.70 -7.25 -3.21
C ARG A 112 11.30 -8.30 -2.29
N PHE A 113 10.79 -8.41 -1.06
CA PHE A 113 11.33 -9.37 -0.09
C PHE A 113 10.82 -10.80 -0.27
N ALA A 114 9.68 -11.01 -0.93
CA ALA A 114 9.16 -12.36 -1.22
C ALA A 114 10.15 -13.23 -2.01
N MET A 115 11.08 -12.59 -2.74
CA MET A 115 12.06 -13.26 -3.61
C MET A 115 13.48 -13.27 -3.04
N SER A 116 13.74 -12.61 -1.90
CA SER A 116 15.09 -12.39 -1.38
C SER A 116 15.40 -13.33 -0.21
N PRO A 117 16.38 -14.25 -0.34
CA PRO A 117 16.81 -15.06 0.79
C PRO A 117 17.44 -14.19 1.89
N ARG A 118 17.36 -14.64 3.15
CA ARG A 118 18.09 -13.98 4.24
C ARG A 118 19.59 -14.11 3.98
N ALA A 119 20.34 -13.03 4.17
CA ALA A 119 21.80 -13.12 4.17
C ALA A 119 22.23 -14.11 5.25
N ALA A 120 23.16 -15.01 4.92
CA ALA A 120 23.85 -15.79 5.93
C ALA A 120 24.74 -14.84 6.72
N PHE A 121 24.59 -14.82 8.05
CA PHE A 121 25.42 -13.99 8.91
C PHE A 121 26.65 -14.75 9.35
N GLU A 122 27.79 -14.06 9.41
CA GLU A 122 29.01 -14.61 9.99
C GLU A 122 28.85 -14.79 11.49
N LYS A 123 29.19 -15.99 11.98
CA LYS A 123 29.19 -16.30 13.41
C LYS A 123 30.10 -15.34 14.16
N GLY A 124 29.61 -14.76 15.24
CA GLY A 124 30.37 -13.85 16.11
C GLY A 124 30.35 -12.37 15.71
N SER A 125 29.60 -12.00 14.66
CA SER A 125 29.36 -10.60 14.28
C SER A 125 27.91 -10.20 14.56
N PHE A 126 27.68 -8.97 15.02
CA PHE A 126 26.34 -8.37 15.11
C PHE A 126 26.31 -7.05 14.34
N ARG A 127 25.35 -6.91 13.42
CA ARG A 127 25.20 -5.75 12.53
C ARG A 127 23.92 -5.00 12.89
N LEU A 128 24.05 -3.83 13.49
CA LEU A 128 22.92 -2.97 13.85
C LEU A 128 22.72 -1.91 12.75
N GLY A 129 21.60 -1.96 12.03
CA GLY A 129 21.20 -0.87 11.16
C GLY A 129 20.82 0.36 11.98
N ALA A 130 21.33 1.54 11.62
CA ALA A 130 20.98 2.79 12.28
C ALA A 130 20.57 3.85 11.25
N HIS A 131 19.36 4.38 11.41
CA HIS A 131 18.78 5.39 10.53
C HIS A 131 18.39 6.65 11.31
N LEU A 132 18.85 7.81 10.85
CA LEU A 132 18.53 9.10 11.43
C LEU A 132 18.13 10.12 10.35
N ASN A 133 16.99 10.76 10.55
CA ASN A 133 16.47 11.84 9.72
C ASN A 133 16.21 13.06 10.61
N ALA A 134 16.74 14.23 10.21
CA ALA A 134 16.68 15.45 11.02
C ALA A 134 15.47 16.37 10.69
N ASN A 135 14.53 15.92 9.87
CA ASN A 135 13.33 16.71 9.62
C ASN A 135 12.49 16.83 10.90
N TYR A 136 11.96 18.03 11.13
CA TYR A 136 11.18 18.37 12.33
C TYR A 136 10.00 17.45 12.62
N TYR A 137 9.42 16.82 11.58
CA TYR A 137 8.30 15.89 11.74
C TYR A 137 8.76 14.48 12.15
N SER A 138 10.03 14.12 11.93
CA SER A 138 10.62 12.81 12.24
C SER A 138 11.46 12.81 13.51
N ALA A 139 12.25 13.86 13.74
CA ALA A 139 12.98 14.09 14.98
C ALA A 139 12.81 15.55 15.41
N GLN A 140 12.41 15.77 16.67
CA GLN A 140 12.35 17.10 17.26
C GLN A 140 13.74 17.58 17.66
N ASP A 141 14.60 16.64 18.10
CA ASP A 141 15.99 16.88 18.49
C ASP A 141 16.87 15.76 17.93
N ALA A 142 17.35 15.97 16.70
CA ALA A 142 18.11 14.96 15.97
C ALA A 142 19.44 14.60 16.65
N ASP A 143 20.06 15.53 17.36
CA ASP A 143 21.34 15.29 18.04
C ASP A 143 21.13 14.47 19.31
N ARG A 144 20.08 14.78 20.09
CA ARG A 144 19.67 13.94 21.22
C ARG A 144 19.28 12.54 20.76
N LEU A 145 18.56 12.43 19.65
CA LEU A 145 18.21 11.13 19.09
C LEU A 145 19.44 10.32 18.65
N ALA A 146 20.42 10.98 18.01
CA ALA A 146 21.68 10.36 17.64
C ALA A 146 22.42 9.80 18.87
N GLU A 147 22.45 10.58 19.97
CA GLU A 147 23.05 10.14 21.23
C GLU A 147 22.35 8.89 21.78
N ARG A 148 21.00 8.89 21.82
CA ARG A 148 20.23 7.74 22.32
C ARG A 148 20.40 6.49 21.46
N ILE A 149 20.49 6.65 20.14
CA ILE A 149 20.82 5.55 19.23
C ILE A 149 22.21 5.00 19.53
N ALA A 150 23.19 5.86 19.84
CA ALA A 150 24.54 5.46 20.20
C ALA A 150 24.60 4.80 21.59
N GLU A 151 23.84 5.27 22.57
CA GLU A 151 23.67 4.65 23.89
C GLU A 151 23.07 3.24 23.76
N LEU A 152 22.03 3.07 22.95
CA LEU A 152 21.42 1.77 22.68
C LEU A 152 22.41 0.80 22.00
N ALA A 153 23.20 1.29 21.05
CA ALA A 153 24.24 0.47 20.41
C ALA A 153 25.34 0.04 21.41
N GLN A 154 25.69 0.92 22.35
CA GLN A 154 26.62 0.61 23.43
C GLN A 154 26.04 -0.42 24.40
N GLU A 155 24.77 -0.32 24.75
CA GLU A 155 24.09 -1.31 25.60
C GLU A 155 24.02 -2.68 24.91
N ILE A 156 23.75 -2.72 23.62
CA ILE A 156 23.80 -3.97 22.85
C ILE A 156 25.20 -4.60 22.89
N SER A 157 26.26 -3.79 22.83
CA SER A 157 27.64 -4.29 22.86
C SER A 157 28.04 -4.84 24.22
N THR A 158 27.45 -4.36 25.32
CA THR A 158 27.68 -4.94 26.66
C THR A 158 26.89 -6.23 26.88
N HIS A 159 25.73 -6.39 26.24
CA HIS A 159 24.90 -7.61 26.33
C HIS A 159 25.37 -8.78 25.46
N ARG A 160 26.28 -8.55 24.49
CA ARG A 160 26.73 -9.59 23.56
C ARG A 160 28.24 -9.80 23.64
N ALA A 161 28.65 -11.08 23.58
CA ALA A 161 30.06 -11.43 23.36
C ALA A 161 30.54 -11.13 21.92
N ALA A 162 29.60 -11.00 20.97
CA ALA A 162 29.88 -10.68 19.58
C ALA A 162 30.15 -9.18 19.39
N ALA A 163 31.13 -8.83 18.55
CA ALA A 163 31.42 -7.45 18.22
C ALA A 163 30.23 -6.80 17.46
N VAL A 164 29.81 -5.62 17.93
CA VAL A 164 28.75 -4.83 17.29
C VAL A 164 29.37 -3.92 16.22
N THR A 165 28.87 -4.05 15.00
CA THR A 165 29.13 -3.12 13.90
C THR A 165 27.86 -2.37 13.57
N VAL A 166 27.89 -1.05 13.58
CA VAL A 166 26.77 -0.22 13.15
C VAL A 166 26.84 0.01 11.65
N VAL A 167 25.72 -0.21 10.98
CA VAL A 167 25.53 -0.04 9.54
C VAL A 167 24.62 1.18 9.34
N PRO A 168 25.14 2.34 8.92
CA PRO A 168 24.31 3.50 8.63
C PRO A 168 23.33 3.20 7.50
N ILE A 169 22.10 3.71 7.62
CA ILE A 169 21.06 3.57 6.60
C ILE A 169 20.71 4.96 6.06
N LEU A 170 20.87 5.12 4.76
CA LEU A 170 20.43 6.29 4.00
C LEU A 170 19.10 5.96 3.32
N ALA A 171 18.04 6.72 3.55
CA ALA A 171 16.72 6.45 2.97
C ALA A 171 16.09 7.65 2.25
N TYR A 172 16.47 8.86 2.63
CA TYR A 172 15.93 10.10 2.05
C TYR A 172 17.07 11.04 1.72
N GLU A 173 17.33 11.21 0.41
CA GLU A 173 18.35 12.12 -0.09
C GLU A 173 17.75 12.96 -1.22
N GLY A 174 17.75 14.28 -1.05
CA GLY A 174 17.26 15.22 -2.08
C GLY A 174 16.36 16.33 -1.54
N GLY A 175 16.29 17.42 -2.31
CA GLY A 175 15.53 18.62 -1.93
C GLY A 175 16.08 19.25 -0.65
N GLU A 176 15.21 19.38 0.35
CA GLU A 176 15.54 19.92 1.68
C GLU A 176 16.10 18.85 2.64
N ILE A 177 16.05 17.57 2.28
CA ILE A 177 16.47 16.46 3.13
C ILE A 177 17.87 15.99 2.72
N ARG A 178 18.82 16.06 3.66
CA ARG A 178 20.21 15.61 3.48
C ARG A 178 20.62 14.66 4.59
N GLU A 179 20.26 13.40 4.45
CA GLU A 179 20.62 12.37 5.43
C GLU A 179 22.09 12.00 5.36
N SER A 180 22.76 12.17 4.22
CA SER A 180 24.20 11.93 4.09
C SER A 180 25.01 12.73 5.13
N GLU A 181 24.63 13.98 5.40
CA GLU A 181 25.26 14.82 6.42
C GLU A 181 25.00 14.27 7.83
N ARG A 182 23.77 13.79 8.09
CA ARG A 182 23.40 13.23 9.39
C ARG A 182 24.07 11.89 9.67
N ILE A 183 24.33 11.10 8.65
CA ILE A 183 25.12 9.87 8.76
C ILE A 183 26.53 10.19 9.27
N VAL A 184 27.16 11.29 8.84
CA VAL A 184 28.48 11.70 9.34
C VAL A 184 28.42 12.00 10.84
N HIS A 185 27.44 12.79 11.27
CA HIS A 185 27.26 13.12 12.69
C HIS A 185 26.99 11.88 13.55
N LEU A 186 26.08 11.01 13.09
CA LEU A 186 25.75 9.77 13.78
C LEU A 186 26.97 8.83 13.85
N SER A 187 27.75 8.75 12.77
CA SER A 187 28.99 7.96 12.71
C SER A 187 30.04 8.44 13.72
N ALA A 188 30.17 9.76 13.90
CA ALA A 188 31.07 10.33 14.90
C ALA A 188 30.67 9.90 16.33
N ARG A 189 29.37 9.89 16.66
CA ARG A 189 28.87 9.41 17.98
C ARG A 189 29.20 7.95 18.25
N PHE A 190 29.11 7.09 17.24
CA PHE A 190 29.51 5.69 17.39
C PHE A 190 31.03 5.55 17.59
N ALA A 191 31.82 6.33 16.86
CA ALA A 191 33.28 6.32 17.00
C ALA A 191 33.72 6.80 18.40
N GLU A 192 33.09 7.84 18.96
CA GLU A 192 33.32 8.32 20.34
C GLU A 192 33.08 7.23 21.39
N LYS A 193 32.15 6.31 21.13
CA LYS A 193 31.85 5.16 22.00
C LYS A 193 32.67 3.90 21.66
N GLY A 194 33.58 3.97 20.70
CA GLY A 194 34.40 2.83 20.28
C GLY A 194 33.64 1.74 19.53
N ILE A 195 32.48 2.07 18.94
CA ILE A 195 31.65 1.14 18.18
C ILE A 195 32.08 1.14 16.71
N GLY A 196 32.28 -0.06 16.14
CA GLY A 196 32.71 -0.22 14.76
C GLY A 196 31.65 0.23 13.74
N LEU A 197 32.09 0.79 12.61
CA LEU A 197 31.22 1.23 11.53
C LEU A 197 31.36 0.33 10.30
N GLY A 198 30.23 -0.07 9.75
CA GLY A 198 30.11 -0.82 8.51
C GLY A 198 29.81 0.07 7.31
N GLN A 199 29.78 -0.53 6.12
CA GLN A 199 29.39 0.16 4.90
C GLN A 199 27.93 0.63 4.96
N CYS A 200 27.68 1.89 4.62
CA CYS A 200 26.33 2.45 4.52
C CYS A 200 25.46 1.68 3.52
N ILE A 201 24.20 1.44 3.89
CA ILE A 201 23.17 0.92 2.98
C ILE A 201 22.35 2.09 2.46
N ASP A 202 22.29 2.25 1.15
CA ASP A 202 21.51 3.28 0.47
C ASP A 202 20.20 2.71 -0.07
N LEU A 203 19.10 3.15 0.55
CA LEU A 203 17.72 2.82 0.22
C LEU A 203 17.01 3.96 -0.52
N SER A 204 17.66 5.11 -0.75
CA SER A 204 17.03 6.32 -1.29
C SER A 204 16.40 6.13 -2.67
N ARG A 205 16.92 5.18 -3.44
CA ARG A 205 16.44 4.84 -4.78
C ARG A 205 15.41 3.70 -4.80
N GLY A 206 15.23 3.00 -3.68
CA GLY A 206 14.27 1.89 -3.53
C GLY A 206 14.54 0.64 -4.39
N ASP A 207 15.68 0.59 -5.10
CA ASP A 207 16.07 -0.53 -5.95
C ASP A 207 16.85 -1.62 -5.21
N ARG A 208 17.38 -1.32 -4.02
CA ARG A 208 18.22 -2.20 -3.19
C ARG A 208 17.66 -2.44 -1.79
N LEU A 209 16.33 -2.52 -1.64
CA LEU A 209 15.70 -2.73 -0.34
C LEU A 209 16.19 -4.02 0.36
N GLU A 210 16.51 -5.04 -0.42
CA GLU A 210 17.05 -6.32 0.04
C GLU A 210 18.39 -6.20 0.76
N ASP A 211 19.16 -5.12 0.58
CA ASP A 211 20.41 -4.89 1.31
C ASP A 211 20.19 -4.84 2.82
N LEU A 212 19.00 -4.43 3.27
CA LEU A 212 18.61 -4.49 4.69
C LEU A 212 18.68 -5.92 5.25
N ALA A 213 18.55 -6.96 4.43
CA ALA A 213 18.69 -8.33 4.90
C ALA A 213 20.09 -8.64 5.46
N SER A 214 21.07 -7.75 5.26
CA SER A 214 22.42 -7.82 5.83
C SER A 214 22.56 -7.24 7.25
N VAL A 215 21.49 -6.75 7.86
CA VAL A 215 21.50 -6.33 9.28
C VAL A 215 20.73 -7.31 10.16
N HIS A 216 21.17 -7.42 11.41
CA HIS A 216 20.55 -8.30 12.41
C HIS A 216 19.36 -7.63 13.08
N ALA A 217 19.45 -6.33 13.31
CA ALA A 217 18.43 -5.51 13.94
C ALA A 217 18.52 -4.07 13.41
N LEU A 218 17.47 -3.28 13.58
CA LEU A 218 17.38 -1.90 13.09
C LEU A 218 16.90 -0.96 14.21
N VAL A 219 17.51 0.22 14.31
CA VAL A 219 16.89 1.39 14.95
C VAL A 219 16.69 2.50 13.92
N SER A 220 15.49 3.07 13.88
CA SER A 220 15.13 4.08 12.89
C SER A 220 14.13 5.08 13.45
N CYS A 221 14.21 6.34 13.00
CA CYS A 221 13.16 7.35 13.20
C CYS A 221 12.23 7.53 11.98
N SER A 222 12.33 6.67 10.96
CA SER A 222 11.43 6.69 9.80
C SER A 222 10.47 5.52 9.82
N TYR A 223 9.20 5.84 9.58
CA TYR A 223 8.13 4.86 9.43
C TYR A 223 8.39 3.87 8.30
N HIS A 224 8.76 4.33 7.10
CA HIS A 224 8.92 3.43 5.95
C HIS A 224 10.18 2.59 6.06
N VAL A 225 11.26 3.12 6.67
CA VAL A 225 12.46 2.33 6.94
C VAL A 225 12.16 1.24 7.97
N ALA A 226 11.44 1.59 9.05
CA ALA A 226 10.98 0.62 10.04
C ALA A 226 10.04 -0.45 9.44
N MET A 227 9.08 -0.05 8.60
CA MET A 227 8.20 -0.97 7.87
C MET A 227 8.99 -1.91 6.96
N THR A 228 9.99 -1.39 6.25
CA THR A 228 10.83 -2.18 5.34
C THR A 228 11.61 -3.24 6.11
N ALA A 229 12.20 -2.88 7.26
CA ALA A 229 12.88 -3.83 8.13
C ALA A 229 11.93 -4.86 8.74
N CYS A 230 10.73 -4.45 9.15
CA CYS A 230 9.72 -5.38 9.66
C CYS A 230 9.27 -6.38 8.57
N VAL A 231 9.09 -5.95 7.33
CA VAL A 231 8.82 -6.86 6.20
C VAL A 231 10.01 -7.81 5.96
N ALA A 232 11.22 -7.30 6.11
CA ALA A 232 12.43 -8.11 6.07
C ALA A 232 12.56 -9.05 7.29
N GLY A 233 11.64 -9.04 8.27
CA GLY A 233 11.73 -9.86 9.47
C GLY A 233 12.92 -9.47 10.37
N ILE A 234 13.29 -8.20 10.37
CA ILE A 234 14.38 -7.64 11.18
C ILE A 234 13.76 -7.00 12.44
N PRO A 235 14.17 -7.42 13.65
CA PRO A 235 13.81 -6.74 14.89
C PRO A 235 14.12 -5.25 14.79
N THR A 236 13.11 -4.43 15.02
CA THR A 236 13.17 -3.00 14.76
C THR A 236 12.75 -2.21 16.00
N VAL A 237 13.51 -1.17 16.33
CA VAL A 237 13.11 -0.11 17.24
C VAL A 237 12.80 1.14 16.43
N LEU A 238 11.54 1.61 16.51
CA LEU A 238 11.14 2.89 15.94
C LEU A 238 11.26 3.98 17.01
N ALA A 239 12.14 4.95 16.80
CA ALA A 239 12.21 6.15 17.61
C ALA A 239 11.00 7.05 17.30
N ALA A 240 10.06 7.16 18.25
CA ALA A 240 8.84 7.93 18.09
C ALA A 240 8.90 9.17 18.97
N GLU A 241 9.37 10.29 18.41
CA GLU A 241 9.63 11.50 19.20
C GLU A 241 8.41 12.41 19.42
N ASN A 242 7.30 12.15 18.74
CA ASN A 242 6.13 13.01 18.79
C ASN A 242 4.83 12.21 18.61
N ALA A 243 3.70 12.81 18.98
CA ALA A 243 2.38 12.18 18.89
C ALA A 243 2.03 11.70 17.48
N TYR A 244 2.49 12.41 16.45
CA TYR A 244 2.29 12.04 15.04
C TYR A 244 3.00 10.73 14.68
N TYR A 245 4.19 10.47 15.21
CA TYR A 245 4.90 9.20 15.07
C TYR A 245 4.37 8.11 16.02
N SER A 246 3.88 8.47 17.21
CA SER A 246 3.21 7.51 18.10
C SER A 246 1.97 6.90 17.44
N GLN A 247 1.23 7.67 16.64
CA GLN A 247 0.13 7.13 15.84
C GLN A 247 0.62 6.14 14.76
N LYS A 248 1.70 6.47 14.06
CA LYS A 248 2.29 5.60 13.02
C LYS A 248 2.74 4.25 13.57
N VAL A 249 3.27 4.24 14.78
CA VAL A 249 3.63 3.03 15.53
C VAL A 249 2.43 2.09 15.68
N LEU A 250 1.25 2.61 16.03
CA LEU A 250 0.06 1.78 16.24
C LEU A 250 -0.32 1.00 14.99
N GLY A 251 -0.25 1.66 13.82
CA GLY A 251 -0.40 1.01 12.52
C GLY A 251 0.61 -0.13 12.36
N LEU A 252 1.90 0.14 12.53
CA LEU A 252 2.92 -0.91 12.37
C LEU A 252 2.75 -2.08 13.36
N HIS A 253 2.38 -1.84 14.61
CA HIS A 253 2.13 -2.92 15.57
C HIS A 253 0.97 -3.82 15.15
N GLN A 254 -0.07 -3.26 14.54
CA GLN A 254 -1.20 -4.05 14.04
C GLN A 254 -0.81 -4.99 12.89
N TRP A 255 0.23 -4.64 12.13
CA TRP A 255 0.72 -5.41 10.99
C TRP A 255 1.82 -6.41 11.41
N PHE A 256 2.79 -5.96 12.20
CA PHE A 256 4.02 -6.71 12.47
C PHE A 256 4.12 -7.27 13.90
N GLY A 257 3.24 -6.83 14.80
CA GLY A 257 3.27 -7.20 16.21
C GLY A 257 4.35 -6.50 17.02
N ARG A 258 4.29 -6.66 18.34
CA ARG A 258 5.26 -6.10 19.30
C ARG A 258 6.53 -6.94 19.42
N ASP A 259 6.51 -8.16 18.90
CA ASP A 259 7.68 -9.05 18.92
C ASP A 259 8.66 -8.71 17.79
N LEU A 260 8.26 -7.92 16.80
CA LEU A 260 9.16 -7.47 15.73
C LEU A 260 9.44 -5.98 15.76
N LEU A 261 8.56 -5.20 16.38
CA LEU A 261 8.70 -3.77 16.51
C LEU A 261 8.56 -3.37 17.97
N ARG A 262 9.51 -2.58 18.47
CA ARG A 262 9.39 -1.82 19.72
C ARG A 262 9.53 -0.33 19.42
N VAL A 263 9.23 0.48 20.42
CA VAL A 263 9.25 1.93 20.33
C VAL A 263 10.26 2.44 21.32
N MET A 264 10.97 3.49 20.92
CA MET A 264 11.79 4.29 21.82
C MET A 264 11.15 5.68 21.89
N THR A 265 10.48 6.00 22.99
CA THR A 265 9.85 7.32 23.21
C THR A 265 10.83 8.29 23.89
N PRO A 266 10.65 9.63 23.85
CA PRO A 266 11.58 10.59 24.45
C PRO A 266 11.73 10.47 25.98
N ALA A 267 10.72 9.94 26.66
CA ALA A 267 10.66 9.83 28.11
C ALA A 267 11.33 8.56 28.64
N GLU A 268 11.60 7.59 27.77
CA GLU A 268 12.15 6.29 28.14
C GLU A 268 13.68 6.32 28.16
N ASP A 269 14.27 5.78 29.23
CA ASP A 269 15.67 5.39 29.24
C ASP A 269 15.85 4.12 28.41
N PRO A 270 16.68 4.13 27.34
CA PRO A 270 16.97 2.93 26.55
C PRO A 270 17.42 1.73 27.41
N ALA A 271 18.20 1.98 28.46
CA ALA A 271 18.72 0.94 29.36
C ALA A 271 17.63 0.32 30.25
N ALA A 272 16.59 1.08 30.58
CA ALA A 272 15.49 0.62 31.43
C ALA A 272 14.39 -0.11 30.66
N THR A 273 14.38 -0.04 29.33
CA THR A 273 13.26 -0.51 28.48
C THR A 273 13.48 -1.89 27.88
N GLY A 274 14.65 -2.52 28.12
CA GLY A 274 14.97 -3.84 27.57
C GLY A 274 15.07 -3.85 26.04
N LEU A 275 15.25 -2.70 25.41
CA LEU A 275 15.35 -2.56 23.95
C LEU A 275 16.57 -3.28 23.39
N ALA A 276 17.71 -3.25 24.11
CA ALA A 276 18.89 -4.01 23.73
C ALA A 276 18.62 -5.53 23.77
N SER A 277 17.98 -6.02 24.83
CA SER A 277 17.57 -7.43 24.93
C SER A 277 16.62 -7.84 23.79
N PHE A 278 15.67 -6.97 23.44
CA PHE A 278 14.76 -7.19 22.32
C PHE A 278 15.49 -7.28 20.96
N LEU A 279 16.40 -6.34 20.68
CA LEU A 279 17.15 -6.31 19.42
C LEU A 279 18.12 -7.50 19.30
N THR A 280 18.60 -8.04 20.43
CA THR A 280 19.53 -9.16 20.45
C THR A 280 18.85 -10.54 20.43
N ALA A 281 17.59 -10.64 20.87
CA ALA A 281 16.77 -11.86 20.80
C ALA A 281 16.40 -12.32 19.38
N GLY A 282 16.73 -11.52 18.35
CA GLY A 282 16.35 -11.67 16.95
C GLY A 282 16.76 -12.94 16.21
N GLU A 283 17.54 -13.83 16.83
CA GLU A 283 17.96 -15.11 16.24
C GLU A 283 16.80 -16.13 16.13
N ALA A 284 15.67 -15.90 16.82
CA ALA A 284 14.57 -16.85 16.93
C ALA A 284 13.37 -16.61 15.97
N TYR A 285 13.37 -15.57 15.11
CA TYR A 285 12.18 -15.26 14.30
C TYR A 285 12.11 -16.02 12.98
N ASP A 286 11.14 -16.94 12.86
CA ASP A 286 10.78 -17.62 11.60
C ASP A 286 10.08 -16.64 10.63
N ARG A 287 10.73 -16.39 9.48
CA ARG A 287 10.23 -15.52 8.41
C ARG A 287 9.13 -16.18 7.56
N GLY A 288 9.12 -17.50 7.44
CA GLY A 288 8.31 -18.21 6.46
C GLY A 288 6.81 -18.09 6.75
N GLU A 289 6.40 -18.40 7.97
CA GLU A 289 4.98 -18.33 8.36
C GLU A 289 4.48 -16.87 8.48
N ARG A 290 5.33 -15.96 8.94
CA ARG A 290 4.98 -14.54 9.11
C ARG A 290 4.81 -13.81 7.79
N ASN A 291 5.78 -13.94 6.87
CA ASN A 291 5.68 -13.31 5.56
C ASN A 291 4.48 -13.83 4.78
N TRP A 292 4.19 -15.13 4.90
CA TRP A 292 2.95 -15.70 4.37
C TRP A 292 1.70 -15.01 4.92
N ARG A 293 1.57 -14.84 6.25
CA ARG A 293 0.41 -14.16 6.87
C ARG A 293 0.27 -12.71 6.41
N LEU A 294 1.40 -11.98 6.32
CA LEU A 294 1.44 -10.61 5.81
C LEU A 294 1.00 -10.54 4.34
N THR A 295 1.55 -11.41 3.49
CA THR A 295 1.17 -11.50 2.07
C THR A 295 -0.31 -11.83 1.91
N VAL A 296 -0.86 -12.80 2.65
CA VAL A 296 -2.29 -13.14 2.56
C VAL A 296 -3.19 -11.97 2.97
N ARG A 297 -2.89 -11.30 4.09
CA ARG A 297 -3.68 -10.16 4.56
C ARG A 297 -3.60 -8.97 3.59
N SER A 298 -2.40 -8.71 3.08
CA SER A 298 -2.09 -7.71 2.07
C SER A 298 -2.83 -8.00 0.73
N GLU A 299 -2.76 -9.22 0.21
CA GLU A 299 -3.47 -9.62 -1.00
C GLU A 299 -5.00 -9.53 -0.84
N THR A 300 -5.52 -9.76 0.38
CA THR A 300 -6.94 -9.59 0.68
C THR A 300 -7.37 -8.12 0.57
N ASP A 301 -6.57 -7.19 1.09
CA ASP A 301 -6.81 -5.74 0.98
C ASP A 301 -6.78 -5.28 -0.49
N MET A 302 -5.81 -5.77 -1.28
CA MET A 302 -5.72 -5.46 -2.72
C MET A 302 -6.85 -6.08 -3.53
N ALA A 303 -7.28 -7.29 -3.16
CA ALA A 303 -8.43 -7.93 -3.78
C ALA A 303 -9.70 -7.11 -3.53
N ALA A 304 -9.89 -6.60 -2.32
CA ALA A 304 -11.01 -5.71 -2.00
C ALA A 304 -10.95 -4.42 -2.82
N ALA A 305 -9.78 -3.78 -2.94
CA ALA A 305 -9.62 -2.59 -3.76
C ALA A 305 -9.92 -2.84 -5.26
N ARG A 306 -9.42 -3.95 -5.80
CA ARG A 306 -9.69 -4.38 -7.18
C ARG A 306 -11.17 -4.67 -7.41
N ASP A 307 -11.81 -5.37 -6.47
CA ASP A 307 -13.23 -5.71 -6.56
C ASP A 307 -14.10 -4.45 -6.49
N THR A 308 -13.73 -3.46 -5.67
CA THR A 308 -14.40 -2.15 -5.63
C THR A 308 -14.24 -1.40 -6.96
N ILE A 309 -13.02 -1.32 -7.52
CA ILE A 309 -12.78 -0.72 -8.84
C ILE A 309 -13.64 -1.39 -9.91
N LEU A 310 -13.70 -2.72 -9.89
CA LEU A 310 -14.48 -3.49 -10.85
C LEU A 310 -15.98 -3.24 -10.68
N ALA A 311 -16.49 -3.21 -9.45
CA ALA A 311 -17.89 -2.92 -9.18
C ALA A 311 -18.28 -1.51 -9.63
N LEU A 312 -17.42 -0.52 -9.41
CA LEU A 312 -17.62 0.86 -9.85
C LEU A 312 -17.60 0.98 -11.38
N THR A 313 -16.65 0.31 -12.03
CA THR A 313 -16.56 0.19 -13.49
C THR A 313 -17.84 -0.41 -14.06
N LEU A 314 -18.33 -1.51 -13.47
CA LEU A 314 -19.56 -2.16 -13.89
C LEU A 314 -20.78 -1.25 -13.70
N ARG A 315 -20.89 -0.52 -12.59
CA ARG A 315 -21.99 0.45 -12.36
C ARG A 315 -21.98 1.58 -13.38
N SER A 316 -20.81 2.16 -13.66
CA SER A 316 -20.65 3.22 -14.67
C SER A 316 -21.05 2.74 -16.06
N LEU A 317 -20.55 1.57 -16.48
CA LEU A 317 -20.95 0.95 -17.75
C LEU A 317 -22.45 0.67 -17.80
N THR A 318 -23.06 0.21 -16.71
CA THR A 318 -24.50 -0.07 -16.64
C THR A 318 -25.33 1.21 -16.80
N HIS A 319 -24.87 2.33 -16.25
CA HIS A 319 -25.53 3.63 -16.37
C HIS A 319 -25.44 4.20 -17.79
N GLU A 320 -24.27 4.11 -18.44
CA GLU A 320 -24.11 4.52 -19.84
C GLU A 320 -24.90 3.64 -20.81
N VAL A 321 -24.90 2.33 -20.57
CA VAL A 321 -25.69 1.39 -21.35
C VAL A 321 -27.19 1.65 -21.14
N ALA A 322 -27.61 2.08 -19.94
CA ALA A 322 -28.97 2.52 -19.68
C ALA A 322 -29.33 3.83 -20.41
N SER A 323 -28.41 4.79 -20.49
CA SER A 323 -28.63 6.05 -21.23
C SER A 323 -28.67 5.80 -22.74
N LEU A 324 -27.81 4.94 -23.28
CA LEU A 324 -27.81 4.53 -24.69
C LEU A 324 -29.07 3.72 -25.07
N ALA A 325 -29.56 2.87 -24.16
CA ALA A 325 -30.81 2.13 -24.32
C ALA A 325 -32.06 3.03 -24.37
N ALA A 326 -32.01 4.22 -23.76
CA ALA A 326 -33.10 5.18 -23.89
C ALA A 326 -33.28 5.65 -25.35
N VAL A 327 -32.21 5.61 -26.16
CA VAL A 327 -32.15 6.18 -27.51
C VAL A 327 -32.44 5.14 -28.61
N SER A 328 -32.38 3.83 -28.34
CA SER A 328 -32.58 2.78 -29.37
C SER A 328 -33.20 1.49 -28.82
N VAL A 329 -34.13 0.89 -29.58
CA VAL A 329 -34.80 -0.39 -29.25
C VAL A 329 -33.83 -1.57 -29.24
N SER A 330 -32.82 -1.60 -30.13
CA SER A 330 -31.80 -2.67 -30.12
C SER A 330 -30.81 -2.51 -28.96
N ALA A 331 -30.56 -1.27 -28.54
CA ALA A 331 -29.74 -0.97 -27.37
C ALA A 331 -30.43 -1.37 -26.05
N ARG A 332 -31.77 -1.36 -25.97
CA ARG A 332 -32.53 -1.83 -24.79
C ARG A 332 -32.33 -3.31 -24.48
N ALA A 333 -32.34 -4.16 -25.50
CA ALA A 333 -32.20 -5.60 -25.30
C ALA A 333 -30.81 -5.96 -24.75
N GLU A 334 -29.75 -5.37 -25.32
CA GLU A 334 -28.37 -5.59 -24.86
C GLU A 334 -28.11 -4.93 -23.50
N ALA A 335 -28.72 -3.78 -23.23
CA ALA A 335 -28.66 -3.13 -21.93
C ALA A 335 -29.33 -3.92 -20.81
N SER A 336 -30.46 -4.55 -21.10
CA SER A 336 -31.15 -5.43 -20.16
C SER A 336 -30.30 -6.67 -19.86
N ARG A 337 -29.60 -7.22 -20.87
CA ARG A 337 -28.69 -8.35 -20.72
C ARG A 337 -27.45 -8.00 -19.88
N LEU A 338 -26.82 -6.84 -20.13
CA LEU A 338 -25.68 -6.36 -19.33
C LEU A 338 -26.08 -6.04 -17.89
N ARG A 339 -27.25 -5.42 -17.67
CA ARG A 339 -27.82 -5.21 -16.32
C ARG A 339 -28.02 -6.52 -15.58
N SER A 340 -28.57 -7.52 -16.25
CA SER A 340 -28.75 -8.86 -15.67
C SER A 340 -27.41 -9.47 -15.26
N LEU A 341 -26.41 -9.46 -16.13
CA LEU A 341 -25.07 -9.97 -15.83
C LEU A 341 -24.38 -9.23 -14.68
N CYS A 342 -24.46 -7.89 -14.66
CA CYS A 342 -23.94 -7.07 -13.56
C CYS A 342 -24.67 -7.36 -12.24
N GLY A 343 -26.00 -7.50 -12.28
CA GLY A 343 -26.82 -7.84 -11.12
C GLY A 343 -26.48 -9.21 -10.54
N THR A 344 -26.33 -10.23 -11.39
CA THR A 344 -25.91 -11.58 -10.96
C THR A 344 -24.52 -11.54 -10.33
N PHE A 345 -23.59 -10.75 -10.88
CA PHE A 345 -22.24 -10.61 -10.34
C PHE A 345 -22.25 -9.95 -8.95
N LEU A 346 -22.98 -8.83 -8.78
CA LEU A 346 -23.07 -8.12 -7.50
C LEU A 346 -23.78 -8.96 -6.42
N ASN A 347 -24.83 -9.71 -6.80
CA ASN A 347 -25.58 -10.55 -5.86
C ASN A 347 -24.83 -11.83 -5.47
N SER A 348 -23.86 -12.28 -6.27
CA SER A 348 -23.04 -13.46 -5.97
C SER A 348 -21.94 -13.24 -4.91
N ARG A 349 -21.78 -12.00 -4.41
CA ARG A 349 -20.70 -11.63 -3.47
C ARG A 349 -21.22 -10.86 -2.25
N PRO A 350 -21.91 -11.54 -1.31
CA PRO A 350 -22.46 -10.91 -0.11
C PRO A 350 -21.40 -10.31 0.83
N HIS A 351 -20.12 -10.69 0.70
CA HIS A 351 -19.00 -10.14 1.48
C HIS A 351 -18.70 -8.67 1.19
N ILE A 352 -19.22 -8.13 0.09
CA ILE A 352 -19.16 -6.69 -0.22
C ILE A 352 -20.22 -5.92 0.62
N ALA A 353 -21.13 -6.61 1.31
CA ALA A 353 -22.23 -5.98 2.03
C ALA A 353 -22.15 -6.03 3.58
N GLN A 354 -21.59 -7.04 4.25
CA GLN A 354 -21.46 -7.05 5.73
C GLN A 354 -20.34 -7.98 6.27
N PRO A 355 -19.78 -7.72 7.48
CA PRO A 355 -18.72 -8.54 8.07
C PRO A 355 -19.28 -9.56 9.09
N ARG A 356 -18.85 -10.84 9.02
CA ARG A 356 -18.52 -11.67 10.22
C ARG A 356 -18.00 -13.09 9.95
N THR A 357 -16.88 -13.36 10.63
CA THR A 357 -16.41 -14.52 11.43
C THR A 357 -16.64 -16.01 11.05
N GLU A 358 -15.48 -16.65 10.89
CA GLU A 358 -15.00 -17.99 11.33
C GLU A 358 -15.07 -19.27 10.46
N SER A 359 -13.84 -19.81 10.32
CA SER A 359 -13.30 -21.16 10.04
C SER A 359 -13.96 -22.09 9.01
N ALA A 360 -13.70 -21.77 7.75
CA ALA A 360 -13.64 -22.70 6.61
C ALA A 360 -12.22 -22.75 6.00
N GLU A 361 -11.24 -22.16 6.70
CA GLU A 361 -9.91 -21.77 6.20
C GLU A 361 -9.05 -22.94 5.72
N GLY A 362 -9.17 -24.12 6.31
CA GLY A 362 -8.37 -25.28 5.93
C GLY A 362 -8.77 -25.88 4.58
N VAL A 363 -10.08 -25.93 4.29
CA VAL A 363 -10.61 -26.60 3.09
C VAL A 363 -10.69 -25.63 1.90
N LEU A 364 -11.04 -24.35 2.15
CA LEU A 364 -11.03 -23.33 1.10
C LEU A 364 -9.64 -23.00 0.58
N ARG A 365 -8.58 -23.06 1.42
CA ARG A 365 -7.20 -22.73 1.00
C ARG A 365 -6.66 -23.69 -0.08
N ASN A 366 -7.01 -24.97 -0.01
CA ASN A 366 -6.59 -25.96 -1.01
C ASN A 366 -7.35 -25.84 -2.33
N GLU A 367 -8.66 -25.60 -2.28
CA GLU A 367 -9.50 -25.39 -3.48
C GLU A 367 -9.26 -24.02 -4.13
N LEU A 368 -9.00 -22.97 -3.34
CA LEU A 368 -8.59 -21.65 -3.83
C LEU A 368 -7.25 -21.68 -4.56
N SER A 369 -6.27 -22.47 -4.11
CA SER A 369 -4.96 -22.55 -4.81
C SER A 369 -5.08 -23.16 -6.22
N LYS A 370 -6.00 -24.12 -6.40
CA LYS A 370 -6.30 -24.73 -7.71
C LYS A 370 -7.12 -23.79 -8.59
N ALA A 371 -8.08 -23.08 -8.01
CA ALA A 371 -8.87 -22.07 -8.72
C ALA A 371 -8.07 -20.80 -9.08
N TYR A 372 -7.13 -20.36 -8.25
CA TYR A 372 -6.40 -19.08 -8.40
C TYR A 372 -5.39 -19.06 -9.55
N ARG A 373 -4.98 -20.20 -10.12
CA ARG A 373 -3.97 -20.18 -11.17
C ARG A 373 -4.44 -19.61 -12.50
N ARG A 374 -5.75 -19.43 -12.77
CA ARG A 374 -6.35 -18.57 -13.85
C ARG A 374 -7.89 -18.76 -13.98
N PRO A 375 -8.71 -18.36 -12.99
CA PRO A 375 -10.17 -18.53 -13.10
C PRO A 375 -10.82 -17.49 -14.04
N TRP A 376 -10.12 -16.40 -14.33
CA TRP A 376 -10.62 -15.27 -15.14
C TRP A 376 -10.31 -15.36 -16.63
N ARG A 377 -9.60 -16.40 -17.06
CA ARG A 377 -9.23 -16.59 -18.47
C ARG A 377 -10.48 -16.71 -19.36
N PRO A 378 -11.47 -17.56 -19.03
CA PRO A 378 -12.67 -17.74 -19.86
C PRO A 378 -13.50 -16.46 -19.94
N LEU A 379 -13.65 -15.74 -18.82
CA LEU A 379 -14.44 -14.50 -18.77
C LEU A 379 -13.76 -13.35 -19.52
N LYS A 380 -12.44 -13.19 -19.38
CA LYS A 380 -11.66 -12.22 -20.17
C LYS A 380 -11.77 -12.51 -21.66
N TYR A 381 -11.74 -13.79 -22.05
CA TYR A 381 -11.92 -14.21 -23.44
C TYR A 381 -13.34 -13.97 -23.92
N ALA A 382 -14.37 -14.27 -23.13
CA ALA A 382 -15.76 -14.02 -23.48
C ALA A 382 -16.07 -12.53 -23.66
N LEU A 383 -15.54 -11.66 -22.78
CA LEU A 383 -15.68 -10.21 -22.90
C LEU A 383 -14.93 -9.66 -24.12
N SER A 384 -13.67 -10.08 -24.31
CA SER A 384 -12.87 -9.68 -25.47
C SER A 384 -13.49 -10.18 -26.79
N TYR A 385 -14.05 -11.39 -26.79
CA TYR A 385 -14.72 -12.01 -27.92
C TYR A 385 -16.00 -11.26 -28.29
N SER A 386 -16.85 -10.96 -27.31
CA SER A 386 -18.10 -10.23 -27.51
C SER A 386 -17.84 -8.81 -28.03
N LEU A 387 -16.84 -8.12 -27.46
CA LEU A 387 -16.42 -6.80 -27.92
C LEU A 387 -15.89 -6.83 -29.37
N LEU A 388 -15.06 -7.82 -29.72
CA LEU A 388 -14.50 -7.94 -31.07
C LEU A 388 -15.57 -8.32 -32.11
N ILE A 389 -16.54 -9.16 -31.75
CA ILE A 389 -17.69 -9.47 -32.61
C ILE A 389 -18.56 -8.24 -32.80
N TRP A 390 -18.81 -7.49 -31.72
CA TRP A 390 -19.58 -6.27 -31.77
C TRP A 390 -18.91 -5.21 -32.65
N LEU A 391 -17.59 -5.00 -32.50
CA LEU A 391 -16.79 -4.13 -33.37
C LEU A 391 -16.77 -4.60 -34.83
N SER A 392 -16.78 -5.92 -35.09
CA SER A 392 -16.85 -6.45 -36.47
C SER A 392 -18.21 -6.22 -37.14
N LYS A 393 -19.26 -6.02 -36.35
CA LYS A 393 -20.65 -5.83 -36.83
C LYS A 393 -21.05 -4.36 -36.97
N LEU A 394 -20.27 -3.43 -36.42
CA LEU A 394 -20.65 -2.02 -36.30
C LEU A 394 -19.89 -1.04 -37.21
N THR A 395 -19.47 -1.44 -38.42
CA THR A 395 -19.07 -0.41 -39.42
C THR A 395 -19.01 -0.91 -40.85
N PRO A 396 -19.58 -0.15 -41.81
CA PRO A 396 -19.00 0.01 -43.13
C PRO A 396 -18.60 1.47 -43.45
N PRO A 397 -17.53 1.71 -44.24
CA PRO A 397 -16.62 0.72 -44.83
C PRO A 397 -15.23 0.82 -44.17
N LEU A 398 -14.93 -0.09 -43.24
CA LEU A 398 -13.53 -0.44 -42.98
C LEU A 398 -13.02 -1.32 -44.14
N PRO A 399 -11.76 -1.18 -44.58
CA PRO A 399 -11.17 -2.03 -45.61
C PRO A 399 -11.30 -3.51 -45.21
N ARG A 400 -11.70 -4.39 -46.15
CA ARG A 400 -11.90 -5.84 -45.93
C ARG A 400 -10.78 -6.49 -45.12
N ARG A 401 -9.54 -6.05 -45.35
CA ARG A 401 -8.34 -6.51 -44.64
C ARG A 401 -8.38 -6.31 -43.12
N MET A 402 -9.00 -5.23 -42.62
CA MET A 402 -9.17 -4.98 -41.18
C MET A 402 -10.30 -5.81 -40.57
N THR A 403 -11.43 -5.92 -41.27
CA THR A 403 -12.57 -6.77 -40.84
C THR A 403 -12.15 -8.23 -40.71
N ASP A 404 -11.34 -8.72 -41.65
CA ASP A 404 -10.77 -10.06 -41.60
C ASP A 404 -9.75 -10.23 -40.46
N ARG A 405 -9.06 -9.15 -40.07
CA ARG A 405 -8.10 -9.17 -38.96
C ARG A 405 -8.84 -9.23 -37.62
N PHE A 406 -9.93 -8.48 -37.46
CA PHE A 406 -10.76 -8.54 -36.27
C PHE A 406 -11.49 -9.87 -36.12
N SER A 407 -12.06 -10.40 -37.21
CA SER A 407 -12.73 -11.71 -37.22
C SER A 407 -11.76 -12.85 -36.86
N ARG A 408 -10.54 -12.85 -37.43
CA ARG A 408 -9.49 -13.81 -37.07
C ARG A 408 -8.99 -13.65 -35.63
N SER A 409 -8.93 -12.42 -35.12
CA SER A 409 -8.56 -12.14 -33.73
C SER A 409 -9.65 -12.61 -32.74
N ALA A 410 -10.93 -12.42 -33.10
CA ALA A 410 -12.08 -12.90 -32.33
C ALA A 410 -12.10 -14.43 -32.29
N ALA A 411 -11.93 -15.11 -33.43
CA ALA A 411 -11.89 -16.58 -33.49
C ALA A 411 -10.79 -17.19 -32.59
N LYS A 412 -9.59 -16.57 -32.55
CA LYS A 412 -8.49 -17.00 -31.66
C LYS A 412 -8.80 -16.91 -30.16
N ARG A 413 -9.81 -16.11 -29.81
CA ARG A 413 -10.21 -15.74 -28.44
C ARG A 413 -11.62 -16.24 -28.12
N SER A 414 -12.18 -17.12 -28.96
CA SER A 414 -13.50 -17.73 -28.74
C SER A 414 -13.52 -18.48 -27.41
N PRO A 415 -14.53 -18.26 -26.55
CA PRO A 415 -14.67 -18.99 -25.29
C PRO A 415 -14.87 -20.50 -25.51
N HIS A 416 -15.41 -20.92 -26.66
CA HIS A 416 -15.58 -22.33 -27.03
C HIS A 416 -14.28 -23.06 -27.42
N ARG A 417 -13.14 -22.37 -27.43
CA ARG A 417 -11.83 -22.98 -27.69
C ARG A 417 -11.35 -23.88 -26.55
N PHE A 418 -11.98 -23.80 -25.38
CA PHE A 418 -11.65 -24.59 -24.20
C PHE A 418 -12.61 -25.78 -23.99
N ASP A 419 -13.57 -25.98 -24.89
CA ASP A 419 -14.59 -27.03 -24.82
C ASP A 419 -14.18 -28.33 -25.56
N VAL A 420 -12.86 -28.58 -25.72
CA VAL A 420 -12.29 -29.81 -26.31
C VAL A 420 -11.54 -30.62 -25.27
#